data_AF-A0A7S2H1V6-F1
#
_entry.id   AF-A0A7S2H1V6-F1
#
_cell.length_a   1.000
_cell.length_b   1.000
_cell.length_c   1.000
_cell.angle_alpha   90.00
_cell.angle_beta   90.00
_cell.angle_gamma   90.00
#
_symmetry.space_group_name_H-M   'P 1'
#
loop_
_entity.id
_entity.type
_entity.pdbx_description
1 polymer ?
#
loop_
_entity_poly.entity_id
_entity_poly.type
_entity_poly.pdbx_seq_one_letter_code
_entity_poly.pdbx_strand_id
1 'polypeptide(L)'
;SHLVGNTDCGSISRFTYGRDRPSCYECDLLDNLPRTSRFNPMGEGQPMDGFVAFATCGSIVFPEPADRNVNMLPFIFGDEASLPDNLKCFYNCIEECPYPKEYIGEVGYLTVHESYVEAGAAQRREGLHIEAPSSFPGAAFTPGVEHRWGMGIFYGPDMFEGGIYMASSVDDTSEVWDALVHKDVPGIVDRHGGCEHLRSLIGPGTKLRKNELIWMTDCTPHQALPQEKSGVRQFFRVVTPNISHWFAAHSTPNPLVPLPENVIVVETNKFA
;
A
#
# COMPACT_ATOMS: atom_id res chain seq x y z
N SER A 1 5.01 19.87 12.99
CA SER A 1 4.91 18.55 12.35
C SER A 1 5.45 18.63 10.92
N HIS A 2 6.20 17.61 10.48
CA HIS A 2 6.67 17.44 9.09
C HIS A 2 5.59 16.83 8.18
N LEU A 3 4.52 16.31 8.77
CA LEU A 3 3.38 15.72 8.06
C LEU A 3 2.22 16.73 7.91
N VAL A 4 1.39 16.48 6.89
CA VAL A 4 0.01 17.01 6.75
C VAL A 4 -0.96 16.01 7.41
N GLY A 5 -2.08 16.50 7.94
CA GLY A 5 -3.12 15.68 8.56
C GLY A 5 -3.15 15.69 10.09
N ASN A 6 -4.27 15.25 10.65
CA ASN A 6 -4.51 15.21 12.09
C ASN A 6 -3.74 14.03 12.68
N THR A 7 -2.52 14.27 13.16
CA THR A 7 -1.73 13.26 13.87
C THR A 7 -2.28 13.09 15.29
N ASP A 8 -3.53 12.67 15.43
CA ASP A 8 -3.88 11.76 16.50
C ASP A 8 -3.56 10.38 15.94
N CYS A 9 -2.25 10.08 15.88
CA CYS A 9 -1.70 8.77 15.66
C CYS A 9 -2.16 7.90 16.83
N GLY A 10 -3.47 7.59 16.83
CA GLY A 10 -4.14 6.74 17.80
C GLY A 10 -3.25 5.54 17.95
N SER A 11 -2.84 5.28 19.21
CA SER A 11 -1.77 4.35 19.61
C SER A 11 -1.22 3.57 18.44
N ILE A 12 -0.03 3.91 17.94
CA ILE A 12 0.72 3.02 17.04
C ILE A 12 0.88 1.70 17.80
N SER A 13 -0.10 0.83 17.66
CA SER A 13 -0.11 -0.48 18.27
C SER A 13 0.77 -1.28 17.36
N ARG A 14 2.07 -1.25 17.66
CA ARG A 14 2.98 -2.31 17.23
C ARG A 14 2.31 -3.60 17.67
N PHE A 15 1.81 -4.40 16.74
CA PHE A 15 1.45 -5.77 17.04
C PHE A 15 2.75 -6.56 17.13
N THR A 16 3.50 -6.35 18.22
CA THR A 16 4.58 -7.26 18.56
C THR A 16 3.96 -8.61 18.85
N TYR A 17 3.99 -9.51 17.87
CA TYR A 17 3.87 -10.92 18.17
C TYR A 17 4.97 -11.27 19.19
N GLY A 18 4.61 -12.12 20.16
CA GLY A 18 5.41 -12.41 21.35
C GLY A 18 6.90 -12.66 21.05
N ARG A 19 7.73 -12.43 22.08
CA ARG A 19 9.21 -12.44 22.10
C ARG A 19 9.91 -13.70 21.58
N ASP A 20 9.18 -14.61 20.94
CA ASP A 20 9.66 -15.84 20.36
C ASP A 20 9.56 -15.75 18.83
N ARG A 21 10.35 -14.86 18.21
CA ARG A 21 10.78 -15.15 16.84
C ARG A 21 11.68 -16.37 16.93
N PRO A 22 11.37 -17.51 16.28
CA PRO A 22 12.39 -18.52 16.06
C PRO A 22 13.51 -17.84 15.29
N SER A 23 14.74 -17.96 15.77
CA SER A 23 15.93 -17.49 15.08
C SER A 23 16.20 -18.36 13.83
N CYS A 24 15.26 -18.41 12.89
CA CYS A 24 15.44 -19.14 11.64
C CYS A 24 15.77 -18.16 10.51
N TYR A 25 16.91 -17.48 10.68
CA TYR A 25 17.68 -16.88 9.58
C TYR A 25 19.16 -17.31 9.64
N GLU A 26 19.47 -18.44 10.28
CA GLU A 26 20.62 -19.26 9.89
C GLU A 26 20.18 -20.18 8.75
N CYS A 27 19.98 -19.61 7.57
CA CYS A 27 20.04 -20.40 6.36
C CYS A 27 21.51 -20.47 5.95
N ASP A 28 22.10 -21.66 6.10
CA ASP A 28 23.44 -22.09 5.65
C ASP A 28 23.65 -21.99 4.11
N LEU A 29 22.97 -21.07 3.43
CA LEU A 29 23.02 -20.85 1.98
C LEU A 29 23.76 -19.57 1.59
N LEU A 30 24.26 -18.78 2.55
CA LEU A 30 25.03 -17.55 2.29
C LEU A 30 26.55 -17.67 2.56
N ASP A 31 27.02 -18.82 3.04
CA ASP A 31 28.45 -19.01 3.36
C ASP A 31 29.38 -19.17 2.14
N ASN A 32 28.83 -19.16 0.92
CA ASN A 32 29.59 -19.37 -0.32
C ASN A 32 29.71 -18.12 -1.22
N LEU A 33 29.36 -16.92 -0.74
CA LEU A 33 29.61 -15.68 -1.50
C LEU A 33 30.90 -14.97 -1.02
N PRO A 34 31.70 -14.39 -1.94
CA PRO A 34 33.00 -13.83 -1.62
C PRO A 34 32.92 -12.65 -0.63
N ARG A 35 33.81 -12.68 0.38
CA ARG A 35 33.89 -11.78 1.55
C ARG A 35 34.32 -10.33 1.26
N THR A 36 33.86 -9.72 0.17
CA THR A 36 34.23 -8.33 -0.17
C THR A 36 33.01 -7.43 -0.29
N SER A 37 32.40 -7.11 0.86
CA SER A 37 31.72 -5.84 1.13
C SER A 37 31.06 -5.85 2.51
N ARG A 38 31.84 -6.09 3.57
CA ARG A 38 31.41 -5.66 4.91
C ARG A 38 31.64 -4.16 5.03
N PHE A 39 30.71 -3.37 4.48
CA PHE A 39 30.48 -2.03 5.00
C PHE A 39 29.55 -2.21 6.20
N ASN A 40 30.12 -2.17 7.41
CA ASN A 40 29.35 -2.09 8.64
C ASN A 40 29.48 -0.67 9.19
N PRO A 41 28.66 0.29 8.73
CA PRO A 41 28.53 1.54 9.45
C PRO A 41 27.62 1.25 10.64
N MET A 42 28.20 1.22 11.84
CA MET A 42 27.55 1.23 13.16
C MET A 42 27.45 -0.12 13.90
N GLY A 43 28.29 -0.22 14.94
CA GLY A 43 28.00 -0.75 16.29
C GLY A 43 27.28 -2.08 16.46
N GLU A 44 27.98 -3.06 17.04
CA GLU A 44 27.40 -4.27 17.60
C GLU A 44 26.40 -3.96 18.74
N GLY A 45 25.22 -4.58 18.73
CA GLY A 45 24.52 -4.93 19.97
C GLY A 45 23.15 -4.32 20.27
N GLN A 46 22.42 -3.75 19.31
CA GLN A 46 20.97 -3.55 19.49
C GLN A 46 20.20 -4.22 18.34
N PRO A 47 19.13 -4.99 18.61
CA PRO A 47 18.24 -5.44 17.55
C PRO A 47 17.73 -4.19 16.84
N MET A 48 18.02 -4.07 15.54
CA MET A 48 17.40 -3.06 14.69
C MET A 48 15.90 -3.18 14.88
N ASP A 49 15.29 -2.15 15.49
CA ASP A 49 13.85 -2.04 15.63
C ASP A 49 13.25 -2.13 14.22
N GLY A 50 12.51 -3.22 14.00
CA GLY A 50 12.29 -3.80 12.69
C GLY A 50 11.44 -2.97 11.74
N PHE A 51 11.58 -3.28 10.46
CA PHE A 51 10.70 -2.78 9.40
C PHE A 51 9.23 -3.00 9.78
N VAL A 52 8.43 -1.94 9.64
CA VAL A 52 6.96 -1.98 9.82
C VAL A 52 6.33 -2.20 8.45
N ALA A 53 5.53 -3.27 8.30
CA ALA A 53 4.84 -3.53 7.05
C ALA A 53 3.57 -2.66 6.90
N PHE A 54 2.87 -2.42 8.01
CA PHE A 54 1.75 -1.49 8.04
C PHE A 54 1.58 -0.82 9.41
N ALA A 55 0.88 0.30 9.45
CA ALA A 55 0.52 1.03 10.67
C ALA A 55 -0.91 1.56 10.59
N THR A 56 -1.57 1.70 11.74
CA THR A 56 -2.83 2.43 11.85
C THR A 56 -2.54 3.93 11.93
N CYS A 57 -3.26 4.71 11.13
CA CYS A 57 -3.08 6.15 10.98
C CYS A 57 -4.29 6.95 11.49
N GLY A 58 -5.25 6.30 12.14
CA GLY A 58 -6.49 6.92 12.64
C GLY A 58 -7.72 6.38 11.93
N SER A 59 -8.70 7.25 11.69
CA SER A 59 -9.94 6.88 11.01
C SER A 59 -10.46 8.02 10.14
N ILE A 60 -11.10 7.68 9.03
CA ILE A 60 -11.72 8.66 8.12
C ILE A 60 -13.24 8.64 8.20
N VAL A 61 -13.86 9.78 7.87
CA VAL A 61 -15.30 9.86 7.66
C VAL A 61 -15.57 9.80 6.16
N PHE A 62 -16.15 8.70 5.69
CA PHE A 62 -16.57 8.58 4.30
C PHE A 62 -17.71 9.56 3.98
N PRO A 63 -17.71 10.21 2.81
CA PRO A 63 -18.85 11.00 2.35
C PRO A 63 -20.03 10.10 2.01
N GLU A 64 -21.23 10.67 1.86
CA GLU A 64 -22.41 9.92 1.42
C GLU A 64 -22.12 9.18 0.10
N PRO A 65 -22.46 7.87 0.00
CA PRO A 65 -22.25 7.09 -1.21
C PRO A 65 -22.99 7.69 -2.41
N ALA A 66 -22.34 7.72 -3.57
CA ALA A 66 -22.90 8.20 -4.82
C ALA A 66 -22.43 7.40 -6.04
N ASP A 67 -22.16 6.10 -5.85
CA ASP A 67 -21.75 5.16 -6.90
C ASP A 67 -20.45 5.59 -7.64
N ARG A 68 -19.51 6.17 -6.89
CA ARG A 68 -18.23 6.62 -7.44
C ARG A 68 -17.29 5.44 -7.62
N ASN A 69 -16.70 5.33 -8.81
CA ASN A 69 -15.72 4.29 -9.11
C ASN A 69 -14.57 4.85 -9.95
N VAL A 70 -13.43 5.06 -9.31
CA VAL A 70 -12.17 5.45 -9.96
C VAL A 70 -11.04 4.61 -9.41
N ASN A 71 -10.04 4.31 -10.24
CA ASN A 71 -8.87 3.55 -9.81
C ASN A 71 -7.59 4.25 -10.25
N MET A 72 -6.66 4.48 -9.33
CA MET A 72 -5.38 5.14 -9.62
C MET A 72 -5.54 6.48 -10.36
N LEU A 73 -6.58 7.24 -10.03
CA LEU A 73 -6.85 8.55 -10.61
C LEU A 73 -5.80 9.56 -10.12
N PRO A 74 -5.01 10.17 -11.02
CA PRO A 74 -3.98 11.11 -10.61
C PRO A 74 -4.61 12.40 -10.06
N PHE A 75 -4.07 12.90 -8.95
CA PHE A 75 -4.43 14.17 -8.32
C PHE A 75 -3.18 14.85 -7.75
N ILE A 76 -3.26 16.12 -7.39
CA ILE A 76 -2.15 16.86 -6.79
C ILE A 76 -2.39 16.96 -5.28
N PHE A 77 -1.43 16.47 -4.48
CA PHE A 77 -1.48 16.60 -3.03
C PHE A 77 -1.51 18.08 -2.61
N GLY A 78 -2.37 18.41 -1.65
CA GLY A 78 -2.58 19.78 -1.20
C GLY A 78 -3.41 20.67 -2.14
N ASP A 79 -3.92 20.14 -3.27
CA ASP A 79 -4.77 20.89 -4.21
C ASP A 79 -6.10 20.18 -4.47
N GLU A 80 -7.16 20.59 -3.75
CA GLU A 80 -8.53 20.09 -3.94
C GLU A 80 -9.05 20.32 -5.37
N ALA A 81 -8.62 21.40 -6.04
CA ALA A 81 -9.10 21.72 -7.37
C ALA A 81 -8.59 20.74 -8.45
N SER A 82 -7.56 19.96 -8.13
CA SER A 82 -7.04 18.90 -8.99
C SER A 82 -7.97 17.69 -9.08
N LEU A 83 -8.92 17.54 -8.15
CA LEU A 83 -9.92 16.46 -8.17
C LEU A 83 -11.14 16.84 -9.04
N PRO A 84 -11.69 15.89 -9.81
CA PRO A 84 -13.01 16.07 -10.43
C PRO A 84 -14.09 16.43 -9.39
N ASP A 85 -15.08 17.24 -9.78
CA ASP A 85 -16.08 17.79 -8.86
C ASP A 85 -16.82 16.70 -8.04
N ASN A 86 -17.09 15.54 -8.64
CA ASN A 86 -17.75 14.42 -7.97
C ASN A 86 -16.86 13.69 -6.94
N LEU A 87 -15.56 13.96 -6.91
CA LEU A 87 -14.56 13.36 -6.01
C LEU A 87 -14.02 14.33 -4.95
N LYS A 88 -14.29 15.63 -5.06
CA LYS A 88 -13.85 16.64 -4.05
C LYS A 88 -14.32 16.32 -2.64
N CYS A 89 -15.46 15.62 -2.48
CA CYS A 89 -15.93 15.17 -1.17
C CYS A 89 -14.96 14.19 -0.46
N PHE A 90 -14.02 13.58 -1.17
CA PHE A 90 -12.95 12.74 -0.60
C PHE A 90 -11.70 13.53 -0.23
N TYR A 91 -11.63 14.84 -0.50
CA TYR A 91 -10.46 15.65 -0.18
C TYR A 91 -10.14 15.62 1.31
N ASN A 92 -11.16 15.70 2.18
CA ASN A 92 -10.98 15.53 3.62
C ASN A 92 -10.38 14.16 3.97
N CYS A 93 -10.80 13.07 3.29
CA CYS A 93 -10.21 11.74 3.53
C CYS A 93 -8.73 11.68 3.12
N ILE A 94 -8.33 12.40 2.07
CA ILE A 94 -6.93 12.53 1.64
C ILE A 94 -6.12 13.32 2.67
N GLU A 95 -6.67 14.41 3.19
CA GLU A 95 -6.00 15.25 4.21
C GLU A 95 -5.85 14.55 5.57
N GLU A 96 -6.64 13.51 5.86
CA GLU A 96 -6.42 12.65 7.03
C GLU A 96 -5.24 11.67 6.85
N CYS A 97 -4.73 11.47 5.62
CA CYS A 97 -3.55 10.65 5.40
C CYS A 97 -2.29 11.38 5.91
N PRO A 98 -1.48 10.78 6.82
CA PRO A 98 -0.29 11.42 7.39
C PRO A 98 0.90 11.47 6.41
N TYR A 99 0.76 12.19 5.30
CA TYR A 99 1.79 12.28 4.26
C TYR A 99 2.80 13.42 4.50
N PRO A 100 4.06 13.28 4.05
CA PRO A 100 5.08 14.34 4.14
C PRO A 100 4.67 15.62 3.41
N LYS A 101 4.94 16.79 3.99
CA LYS A 101 4.66 18.10 3.36
C LYS A 101 5.36 18.27 2.01
N GLU A 102 6.45 17.57 1.81
CA GLU A 102 7.22 17.52 0.57
C GLU A 102 6.40 16.92 -0.60
N TYR A 103 5.30 16.22 -0.31
CA TYR A 103 4.39 15.73 -1.36
C TYR A 103 3.42 16.79 -1.85
N ILE A 104 3.26 17.93 -1.17
CA ILE A 104 2.39 19.01 -1.65
C ILE A 104 2.88 19.47 -3.04
N GLY A 105 1.99 19.49 -4.02
CA GLY A 105 2.30 19.79 -5.41
C GLY A 105 2.73 18.57 -6.25
N GLU A 106 2.97 17.42 -5.62
CA GLU A 106 3.28 16.16 -6.30
C GLU A 106 2.03 15.37 -6.67
N VAL A 107 2.16 14.50 -7.68
CA VAL A 107 1.06 13.66 -8.15
C VAL A 107 0.89 12.42 -7.25
N GLY A 108 -0.26 12.35 -6.58
CA GLY A 108 -0.77 11.15 -5.92
C GLY A 108 -1.80 10.41 -6.77
N TYR A 109 -2.21 9.22 -6.33
CA TYR A 109 -3.18 8.40 -7.07
C TYR A 109 -4.31 7.91 -6.18
N LEU A 110 -5.53 8.31 -6.51
CA LEU A 110 -6.75 8.00 -5.76
C LEU A 110 -7.49 6.81 -6.37
N THR A 111 -7.86 5.85 -5.52
CA THR A 111 -8.85 4.83 -5.82
C THR A 111 -10.05 5.02 -4.88
N VAL A 112 -11.23 5.19 -5.46
CA VAL A 112 -12.51 5.15 -4.75
C VAL A 112 -13.36 4.10 -5.44
N HIS A 113 -13.88 3.12 -4.71
CA HIS A 113 -14.83 2.16 -5.24
C HIS A 113 -16.02 2.05 -4.31
N GLU A 114 -17.13 2.64 -4.72
CA GLU A 114 -18.43 2.54 -4.07
C GLU A 114 -19.28 1.56 -4.87
N SER A 115 -19.83 0.54 -4.21
CA SER A 115 -20.78 -0.36 -4.85
C SER A 115 -21.61 -1.10 -3.81
N TYR A 116 -22.77 -1.60 -4.24
CA TYR A 116 -23.53 -2.58 -3.47
C TYR A 116 -22.84 -3.94 -3.57
N VAL A 117 -22.59 -4.56 -2.43
CA VAL A 117 -21.91 -5.86 -2.32
C VAL A 117 -22.84 -6.82 -1.61
N GLU A 118 -23.04 -8.00 -2.18
CA GLU A 118 -23.85 -9.05 -1.56
C GLU A 118 -23.13 -9.72 -0.39
N ALA A 119 -23.90 -10.22 0.59
CA ALA A 119 -23.38 -11.08 1.63
C ALA A 119 -22.67 -12.30 1.03
N GLY A 120 -21.48 -12.61 1.52
CA GLY A 120 -20.62 -13.67 1.01
C GLY A 120 -19.80 -13.29 -0.23
N ALA A 121 -19.93 -12.08 -0.77
CA ALA A 121 -19.11 -11.57 -1.86
C ALA A 121 -18.07 -10.57 -1.37
N ALA A 122 -16.89 -10.56 -2.00
CA ALA A 122 -15.87 -9.54 -1.81
C ALA A 122 -15.98 -8.47 -2.92
N GLN A 123 -15.78 -7.20 -2.57
CA GLN A 123 -15.81 -6.09 -3.55
C GLN A 123 -14.54 -6.02 -4.41
N ARG A 124 -13.43 -6.54 -3.89
CA ARG A 124 -12.08 -6.42 -4.46
C ARG A 124 -11.43 -7.81 -4.48
N ARG A 125 -10.19 -7.88 -4.98
CA ARG A 125 -9.47 -9.15 -5.19
C ARG A 125 -9.34 -9.94 -3.89
N GLU A 126 -9.94 -11.13 -3.89
CA GLU A 126 -9.72 -12.15 -2.87
C GLU A 126 -8.36 -12.83 -3.06
N GLY A 127 -7.91 -13.51 -2.00
CA GLY A 127 -6.60 -14.15 -1.95
C GLY A 127 -5.49 -13.15 -1.61
N LEU A 128 -4.49 -13.66 -0.91
CA LEU A 128 -3.36 -12.89 -0.41
C LEU A 128 -2.50 -12.36 -1.57
N HIS A 129 -2.23 -11.07 -1.56
CA HIS A 129 -1.40 -10.42 -2.55
C HIS A 129 -0.66 -9.20 -2.00
N ILE A 130 0.33 -8.72 -2.76
CA ILE A 130 1.03 -7.45 -2.57
C ILE A 130 0.78 -6.53 -3.77
N GLU A 131 1.04 -5.22 -3.63
CA GLU A 131 0.80 -4.23 -4.69
C GLU A 131 1.93 -4.18 -5.72
N ALA A 132 3.17 -4.53 -5.33
CA ALA A 132 4.32 -4.58 -6.21
C ALA A 132 4.57 -6.01 -6.76
N PRO A 133 4.02 -6.40 -7.94
CA PRO A 133 4.35 -7.68 -8.55
C PRO A 133 5.83 -7.74 -8.96
N SER A 134 6.37 -8.95 -9.09
CA SER A 134 7.74 -9.19 -9.54
C SER A 134 7.96 -8.68 -10.99
N SER A 135 9.22 -8.31 -11.27
CA SER A 135 9.69 -7.51 -12.41
C SER A 135 9.06 -7.83 -13.78
N PHE A 136 8.58 -6.78 -14.46
CA PHE A 136 8.24 -6.84 -15.89
C PHE A 136 9.51 -6.98 -16.74
N PRO A 137 9.61 -7.96 -17.64
CA PRO A 137 10.70 -8.03 -18.61
C PRO A 137 10.49 -6.94 -19.68
N GLY A 138 11.36 -5.93 -19.73
CA GLY A 138 11.42 -5.00 -20.88
C GLY A 138 11.60 -3.50 -20.60
N ALA A 139 11.61 -3.04 -19.34
CA ALA A 139 11.98 -1.65 -19.04
C ALA A 139 13.52 -1.53 -18.98
N ALA A 140 14.10 -0.65 -19.78
CA ALA A 140 15.55 -0.42 -19.84
C ALA A 140 16.09 0.05 -18.47
N PHE A 141 17.04 -0.71 -17.92
CA PHE A 141 17.60 -0.56 -16.58
C PHE A 141 18.76 0.43 -16.53
N THR A 142 18.82 1.20 -15.43
CA THR A 142 20.11 1.56 -14.79
C THR A 142 20.17 0.81 -13.46
N PRO A 143 21.20 0.00 -13.18
CA PRO A 143 21.37 -0.68 -11.89
C PRO A 143 21.53 0.37 -10.78
N GLY A 144 20.58 0.43 -9.85
CA GLY A 144 20.61 1.35 -8.71
C GLY A 144 19.31 2.12 -8.42
N VAL A 145 18.23 1.93 -9.18
CA VAL A 145 16.94 2.59 -8.91
C VAL A 145 15.82 1.55 -8.89
N GLU A 146 15.18 1.41 -7.73
CA GLU A 146 14.19 0.37 -7.44
C GLU A 146 12.82 0.64 -8.10
N HIS A 147 12.20 -0.42 -8.60
CA HIS A 147 10.84 -0.41 -9.15
C HIS A 147 9.82 -0.47 -8.02
N ARG A 148 9.18 0.65 -7.68
CA ARG A 148 8.28 0.73 -6.51
C ARG A 148 6.90 1.32 -6.86
N TRP A 149 5.88 0.87 -6.13
CA TRP A 149 4.53 1.42 -6.11
C TRP A 149 4.38 2.21 -4.82
N GLY A 150 4.52 3.54 -4.87
CA GLY A 150 4.46 4.38 -3.67
C GLY A 150 5.69 4.30 -2.76
N MET A 151 6.50 3.22 -2.73
CA MET A 151 7.78 3.16 -2.00
C MET A 151 7.63 3.34 -0.47
N GLY A 152 6.75 2.58 0.16
CA GLY A 152 6.51 2.72 1.61
C GLY A 152 7.75 2.42 2.45
N ILE A 153 8.27 3.42 3.16
CA ILE A 153 9.34 3.31 4.17
C ILE A 153 8.84 3.91 5.49
N PHE A 154 9.01 3.15 6.57
CA PHE A 154 8.71 3.60 7.93
C PHE A 154 10.02 3.97 8.64
N TYR A 155 10.17 5.24 9.02
CA TYR A 155 11.37 5.72 9.72
C TYR A 155 11.20 5.86 11.24
N GLY A 156 9.98 5.72 11.76
CA GLY A 156 9.67 5.86 13.17
C GLY A 156 8.22 6.30 13.40
N PRO A 157 7.78 6.41 14.68
CA PRO A 157 6.49 7.00 15.02
C PRO A 157 6.33 8.33 14.29
N ASP A 158 5.25 8.46 13.50
CA ASP A 158 4.89 9.67 12.76
C ASP A 158 5.83 10.07 11.60
N MET A 159 6.53 9.10 10.99
CA MET A 159 7.31 9.36 9.76
C MET A 159 7.15 8.22 8.75
N PHE A 160 6.15 8.39 7.89
CA PHE A 160 5.90 7.57 6.70
C PHE A 160 6.44 8.28 5.48
N GLU A 161 7.35 7.65 4.75
CA GLU A 161 7.69 8.06 3.39
C GLU A 161 7.05 7.08 2.43
N GLY A 162 6.37 7.60 1.43
CA GLY A 162 5.77 6.78 0.40
C GLY A 162 4.59 5.94 0.88
N GLY A 163 4.39 4.81 0.22
CA GLY A 163 3.45 3.76 0.60
C GLY A 163 2.02 4.01 0.13
N ILE A 164 1.11 3.34 0.83
CA ILE A 164 -0.29 3.20 0.42
C ILE A 164 -1.17 3.40 1.64
N TYR A 165 -2.05 4.39 1.57
CA TYR A 165 -3.10 4.59 2.55
C TYR A 165 -4.35 3.85 2.09
N MET A 166 -5.02 3.17 3.02
CA MET A 166 -6.21 2.37 2.72
C MET A 166 -7.23 2.43 3.85
N ALA A 167 -8.52 2.49 3.49
CA ALA A 167 -9.63 2.41 4.42
C ALA A 167 -10.88 1.78 3.75
N SER A 168 -11.80 1.27 4.57
CA SER A 168 -13.07 0.66 4.13
C SER A 168 -14.23 1.13 5.02
N SER A 169 -15.39 1.40 4.44
CA SER A 169 -16.60 1.83 5.18
C SER A 169 -17.36 0.69 5.88
N VAL A 170 -16.87 -0.55 5.80
CA VAL A 170 -17.48 -1.76 6.36
C VAL A 170 -16.42 -2.59 7.08
N ASP A 171 -16.72 -3.01 8.30
CA ASP A 171 -15.86 -3.83 9.17
C ASP A 171 -15.46 -5.16 8.52
N ASP A 172 -14.26 -5.63 8.83
CA ASP A 172 -13.79 -6.99 8.55
C ASP A 172 -13.83 -7.39 7.05
N THR A 173 -13.86 -6.40 6.16
CA THR A 173 -13.85 -6.58 4.69
C THR A 173 -12.45 -6.51 4.09
N SER A 174 -11.44 -6.30 4.91
CA SER A 174 -10.04 -6.19 4.51
C SER A 174 -9.15 -6.72 5.62
N GLU A 175 -8.08 -7.39 5.22
CA GLU A 175 -7.13 -7.99 6.15
C GLU A 175 -5.72 -7.72 5.65
N VAL A 176 -4.83 -7.36 6.58
CA VAL A 176 -3.42 -7.02 6.32
C VAL A 176 -2.50 -7.79 7.26
N TRP A 177 -1.30 -8.13 6.80
CA TRP A 177 -0.32 -8.86 7.60
C TRP A 177 0.87 -7.99 7.94
N ASP A 178 1.37 -8.10 9.18
CA ASP A 178 2.62 -7.45 9.58
C ASP A 178 3.83 -8.27 9.08
N ALA A 179 3.94 -8.37 7.75
CA ALA A 179 4.95 -9.12 7.05
C ALA A 179 5.36 -8.36 5.79
N LEU A 180 6.61 -8.54 5.37
CA LEU A 180 7.11 -8.01 4.10
C LEU A 180 7.47 -9.18 3.19
N VAL A 181 6.89 -9.19 1.99
CA VAL A 181 7.24 -10.19 0.97
C VAL A 181 8.36 -9.65 0.10
N HIS A 182 9.48 -10.36 0.10
CA HIS A 182 10.65 -9.99 -0.69
C HIS A 182 10.45 -10.38 -2.16
N LYS A 183 9.72 -9.54 -2.91
CA LYS A 183 9.25 -9.79 -4.29
C LYS A 183 10.32 -10.18 -5.31
N ASP A 184 11.59 -9.90 -5.03
CA ASP A 184 12.71 -10.20 -5.92
C ASP A 184 13.16 -11.67 -5.84
N VAL A 185 12.65 -12.44 -4.87
CA VAL A 185 12.86 -13.89 -4.81
C VAL A 185 12.06 -14.55 -5.94
N PRO A 186 12.70 -15.26 -6.90
CA PRO A 186 11.98 -15.86 -8.03
C PRO A 186 10.87 -16.81 -7.58
N GLY A 187 9.66 -16.60 -8.09
CA GLY A 187 8.49 -17.44 -7.79
C GLY A 187 7.78 -17.13 -6.47
N ILE A 188 8.26 -16.17 -5.68
CA ILE A 188 7.64 -15.80 -4.39
C ILE A 188 6.29 -15.07 -4.56
N VAL A 189 6.16 -14.31 -5.64
CA VAL A 189 4.92 -13.64 -6.05
C VAL A 189 4.66 -13.93 -7.51
N ASP A 190 3.39 -14.17 -7.84
CA ASP A 190 2.97 -14.31 -9.23
C ASP A 190 3.06 -12.96 -9.99
N ARG A 191 2.81 -12.99 -11.30
CA ARG A 191 2.81 -11.80 -12.19
C ARG A 191 1.83 -10.69 -11.78
N HIS A 192 0.93 -10.96 -10.85
CA HIS A 192 -0.06 -10.03 -10.33
C HIS A 192 0.13 -9.74 -8.84
N GLY A 193 1.24 -10.18 -8.23
CA GLY A 193 1.53 -9.98 -6.80
C GLY A 193 0.84 -11.00 -5.88
N GLY A 194 0.17 -12.01 -6.43
CA GLY A 194 -0.46 -13.08 -5.64
C GLY A 194 0.58 -13.93 -4.93
N CYS A 195 0.34 -14.20 -3.65
CA CYS A 195 1.26 -14.91 -2.77
C CYS A 195 0.53 -15.82 -1.76
N GLU A 196 -0.66 -16.32 -2.10
CA GLU A 196 -1.53 -17.16 -1.25
C GLU A 196 -0.81 -18.34 -0.58
N HIS A 197 0.16 -18.95 -1.28
CA HIS A 197 0.97 -20.05 -0.75
C HIS A 197 1.80 -19.69 0.50
N LEU A 198 1.97 -18.39 0.79
CA LEU A 198 2.67 -17.88 1.98
C LEU A 198 1.75 -17.76 3.21
N ARG A 199 0.43 -17.92 3.09
CA ARG A 199 -0.52 -17.67 4.20
C ARG A 199 -0.17 -18.42 5.49
N SER A 200 0.27 -19.67 5.39
CA SER A 200 0.67 -20.48 6.55
C SER A 200 2.00 -20.04 7.18
N LEU A 201 2.77 -19.18 6.52
CA LEU A 201 4.11 -18.76 6.92
C LEU A 201 4.14 -17.35 7.51
N ILE A 202 3.20 -16.47 7.14
CA ILE A 202 3.22 -15.05 7.50
C ILE A 202 2.43 -14.69 8.77
N GLY A 203 1.94 -15.71 9.49
CA GLY A 203 1.23 -15.53 10.75
C GLY A 203 -0.22 -15.03 10.60
N PRO A 204 -0.84 -14.58 11.69
CA PRO A 204 -2.22 -14.12 11.67
C PRO A 204 -2.34 -12.76 10.99
N GLY A 205 -3.43 -12.59 10.22
CA GLY A 205 -3.80 -11.31 9.64
C GLY A 205 -4.54 -10.42 10.64
N THR A 206 -4.49 -9.12 10.39
CA THR A 206 -5.24 -8.09 11.12
C THR A 206 -6.39 -7.65 10.24
N LYS A 207 -7.62 -7.95 10.68
CA LYS A 207 -8.83 -7.43 10.02
C LYS A 207 -9.02 -5.96 10.38
N LEU A 208 -9.32 -5.15 9.37
CA LEU A 208 -9.52 -3.72 9.55
C LEU A 208 -10.95 -3.43 10.00
N ARG A 209 -11.09 -2.55 10.98
CA ARG A 209 -12.39 -2.02 11.39
C ARG A 209 -12.89 -1.02 10.36
N LYS A 210 -14.21 -0.82 10.37
CA LYS A 210 -14.86 0.23 9.60
C LYS A 210 -14.18 1.56 9.88
N ASN A 211 -13.94 2.31 8.80
CA ASN A 211 -13.35 3.63 8.79
C ASN A 211 -11.89 3.70 9.26
N GLU A 212 -11.29 2.59 9.68
CA GLU A 212 -9.90 2.55 10.10
C GLU A 212 -9.00 2.87 8.90
N LEU A 213 -8.18 3.90 9.06
CA LEU A 213 -7.18 4.31 8.09
C LEU A 213 -5.87 3.63 8.45
N ILE A 214 -5.29 2.93 7.49
CA ILE A 214 -3.96 2.36 7.62
C ILE A 214 -3.02 2.94 6.57
N TRP A 215 -1.74 2.88 6.87
CA TRP A 215 -0.64 2.97 5.91
C TRP A 215 0.00 1.60 5.78
N MET A 216 0.39 1.21 4.57
CA MET A 216 1.15 -0.01 4.31
C MET A 216 2.18 0.17 3.20
N THR A 217 3.22 -0.65 3.20
CA THR A 217 4.16 -0.73 2.07
C THR A 217 3.53 -1.46 0.88
N ASP A 218 4.12 -1.32 -0.31
CA ASP A 218 3.71 -2.08 -1.51
C ASP A 218 4.09 -3.56 -1.49
N CYS A 219 4.91 -3.97 -0.53
CA CYS A 219 5.31 -5.36 -0.27
C CYS A 219 4.52 -6.00 0.88
N THR A 220 3.52 -5.30 1.42
CA THR A 220 2.68 -5.78 2.53
C THR A 220 1.60 -6.73 2.02
N PRO A 221 1.53 -7.97 2.50
CA PRO A 221 0.44 -8.87 2.16
C PRO A 221 -0.88 -8.33 2.68
N HIS A 222 -1.89 -8.35 1.83
CA HIS A 222 -3.25 -7.96 2.16
C HIS A 222 -4.24 -8.71 1.26
N GLN A 223 -5.51 -8.66 1.65
CA GLN A 223 -6.61 -9.22 0.87
C GLN A 223 -7.92 -8.48 1.11
N ALA A 224 -8.83 -8.60 0.14
CA ALA A 224 -10.24 -8.32 0.38
C ALA A 224 -10.95 -9.55 0.95
N LEU A 225 -11.86 -9.33 1.89
CA LEU A 225 -12.68 -10.37 2.50
C LEU A 225 -14.14 -10.23 2.05
N PRO A 226 -14.89 -11.34 1.94
CA PRO A 226 -16.33 -11.31 1.75
C PRO A 226 -17.06 -10.53 2.83
N GLN A 227 -18.09 -9.77 2.46
CA GLN A 227 -18.94 -9.10 3.43
C GLN A 227 -19.88 -10.08 4.13
N GLU A 228 -20.06 -9.96 5.44
CA GLU A 228 -21.05 -10.78 6.16
C GLU A 228 -22.49 -10.39 5.83
N LYS A 229 -22.73 -9.12 5.49
CA LYS A 229 -24.06 -8.57 5.20
C LYS A 229 -24.04 -7.81 3.88
N SER A 230 -25.14 -7.92 3.12
CA SER A 230 -25.31 -7.14 1.91
C SER A 230 -25.46 -5.65 2.24
N GLY A 231 -24.90 -4.79 1.40
CA GLY A 231 -24.99 -3.35 1.58
C GLY A 231 -24.00 -2.57 0.74
N VAL A 232 -24.11 -1.24 0.78
CA VAL A 232 -23.17 -0.35 0.11
C VAL A 232 -21.85 -0.31 0.88
N ARG A 233 -20.75 -0.55 0.18
CA ARG A 233 -19.39 -0.41 0.69
C ARG A 233 -18.63 0.63 -0.14
N GLN A 234 -17.89 1.47 0.56
CA GLN A 234 -16.94 2.41 -0.01
C GLN A 234 -15.54 1.93 0.37
N PHE A 235 -14.70 1.78 -0.65
CA PHE A 235 -13.27 1.50 -0.51
C PHE A 235 -12.49 2.74 -0.92
N PHE A 236 -11.54 3.14 -0.09
CA PHE A 236 -10.66 4.29 -0.30
C PHE A 236 -9.20 3.84 -0.26
N ARG A 237 -8.42 4.26 -1.26
CA ARG A 237 -6.97 4.05 -1.28
C ARG A 237 -6.27 5.24 -1.91
N VAL A 238 -5.19 5.69 -1.29
CA VAL A 238 -4.27 6.68 -1.86
C VAL A 238 -2.89 6.05 -1.98
N VAL A 239 -2.35 6.06 -3.19
CA VAL A 239 -0.93 5.75 -3.43
C VAL A 239 -0.17 7.07 -3.50
N THR A 240 0.90 7.17 -2.73
CA THR A 240 1.76 8.35 -2.69
C THR A 240 2.52 8.54 -4.02
N PRO A 241 3.27 9.65 -4.21
CA PRO A 241 4.03 9.89 -5.43
C PRO A 241 5.07 8.79 -5.73
N ASN A 242 5.68 8.87 -6.92
CA ASN A 242 6.74 7.99 -7.40
C ASN A 242 6.32 6.55 -7.75
N ILE A 243 5.19 6.38 -8.45
CA ILE A 243 4.91 5.12 -9.14
C ILE A 243 5.74 5.02 -10.43
N SER A 244 6.16 3.81 -10.78
CA SER A 244 6.88 3.55 -12.03
C SER A 244 5.97 3.26 -13.22
N HIS A 245 4.81 2.67 -12.99
CA HIS A 245 3.90 2.20 -14.04
C HIS A 245 2.46 2.57 -13.73
N TRP A 246 1.71 2.94 -14.76
CA TRP A 246 0.29 3.20 -14.70
C TRP A 246 -0.44 2.37 -15.75
N PHE A 247 -1.35 1.49 -15.33
CA PHE A 247 -2.00 0.53 -16.21
C PHE A 247 -3.27 1.15 -16.80
N ALA A 248 -3.21 1.66 -18.03
CA ALA A 248 -4.28 2.44 -18.65
C ALA A 248 -5.60 1.67 -18.78
N ALA A 249 -5.53 0.36 -19.04
CA ALA A 249 -6.72 -0.49 -19.13
C ALA A 249 -7.48 -0.65 -17.80
N HIS A 250 -6.83 -0.35 -16.67
CA HIS A 250 -7.35 -0.60 -15.32
C HIS A 250 -7.40 0.66 -14.45
N SER A 251 -6.97 1.80 -14.99
CA SER A 251 -6.83 3.04 -14.24
C SER A 251 -7.67 4.14 -14.86
N THR A 252 -8.10 5.10 -14.07
CA THR A 252 -8.98 6.19 -14.49
C THR A 252 -8.15 7.44 -14.75
N PRO A 253 -8.08 7.95 -15.99
CA PRO A 253 -7.34 9.18 -16.26
C PRO A 253 -8.04 10.39 -15.62
N ASN A 254 -7.26 11.40 -15.21
CA ASN A 254 -7.78 12.70 -14.80
C ASN A 254 -7.39 13.75 -15.85
N PRO A 255 -8.35 14.35 -16.59
CA PRO A 255 -8.06 15.41 -17.55
C PRO A 255 -7.41 16.66 -16.93
N LEU A 256 -7.57 16.86 -15.62
CA LEU A 256 -7.02 18.01 -14.89
C LEU A 256 -5.56 17.81 -14.48
N VAL A 257 -5.10 16.56 -14.37
CA VAL A 257 -3.75 16.21 -13.88
C VAL A 257 -3.13 15.19 -14.82
N PRO A 258 -2.24 15.61 -15.73
CA PRO A 258 -1.51 14.66 -16.58
C PRO A 258 -0.59 13.78 -15.72
N LEU A 259 -0.34 12.57 -16.20
CA LEU A 259 0.67 11.70 -15.57
C LEU A 259 2.06 12.33 -15.71
N PRO A 260 2.93 12.23 -14.69
CA PRO A 260 4.32 12.64 -14.80
C PRO A 260 5.06 11.92 -15.94
N GLU A 261 6.00 12.60 -16.61
CA GLU A 261 6.70 12.07 -17.79
C GLU A 261 7.49 10.77 -17.51
N ASN A 262 7.91 10.57 -16.26
CA ASN A 262 8.65 9.39 -15.83
C ASN A 262 7.77 8.16 -15.55
N VAL A 263 6.45 8.29 -15.63
CA VAL A 263 5.51 7.18 -15.42
C VAL A 263 5.28 6.43 -16.72
N ILE A 264 5.61 5.14 -16.74
CA ILE A 264 5.40 4.28 -17.90
C ILE A 264 3.91 3.89 -17.98
N VAL A 265 3.24 4.31 -19.05
CA VAL A 265 1.85 3.92 -19.32
C VAL A 265 1.84 2.53 -19.97
N VAL A 266 1.23 1.57 -19.28
CA VAL A 266 1.07 0.19 -19.77
C VAL A 266 -0.34 0.03 -20.31
N GLU A 267 -0.48 -0.10 -21.63
CA GLU A 267 -1.79 -0.24 -22.29
C GLU A 267 -2.31 -1.67 -22.31
N THR A 268 -1.47 -2.67 -22.02
CA THR A 268 -1.89 -4.07 -22.00
C THR A 268 -2.79 -4.38 -20.80
N ASN A 269 -3.80 -5.22 -21.02
CA ASN A 269 -4.70 -5.64 -19.95
C ASN A 269 -3.93 -6.53 -18.96
N LYS A 270 -3.75 -6.06 -17.72
CA LYS A 270 -3.15 -6.81 -16.60
C LYS A 270 -3.77 -8.20 -16.39
N PHE A 271 -5.02 -8.44 -16.78
CA PHE A 271 -5.74 -9.72 -16.60
C PHE A 271 -5.80 -10.61 -17.85
N ALA A 272 -5.12 -10.25 -18.94
CA ALA A 272 -5.05 -11.07 -20.15
C ALA A 272 -4.02 -12.22 -20.07
#